data_AF-A0A538FAT5-F1
#
_entry.id   AF-A0A538FAT5-F1
#
_cell.length_a   1.000
_cell.length_b   1.000
_cell.length_c   1.000
_cell.angle_alpha   90.00
_cell.angle_beta   90.00
_cell.angle_gamma   90.00
#
_symmetry.space_group_name_H-M   'P 1'
#
loop_
_entity.id
_entity.type
_entity.pdbx_description
1 polymer ?
#
loop_
_entity_poly.entity_id
_entity_poly.type
_entity_poly.pdbx_seq_one_letter_code
_entity_poly.pdbx_strand_id
1 'polypeptide(L)'
;LAEALSHQPAPAPAGGAGPAAAPAGNPLAAQLDLVARSIKSGLATRAYAVSLGGFDTHANEKQVHSELLGQLDAALTGFASALAGDRRGQDVVTVVYSEFGRRVAANASGGTDHGTAAPVLVAGPRVRGGFYGAEPNLADLDQGDIRFTTDFRSVYATVLEGVLGVDSKVGLGARFAPLGFL
;
A
#
# COMPACT_ATOMS: atom_id res chain seq x y z
N LEU A 1 -10.51 -39.29 -43.59
CA LEU A 1 -10.44 -38.02 -42.84
C LEU A 1 -11.30 -38.16 -41.58
N ALA A 2 -10.69 -38.63 -40.51
CA ALA A 2 -11.28 -38.70 -39.19
C ALA A 2 -10.13 -38.42 -38.21
N GLU A 3 -10.16 -37.25 -37.57
CA GLU A 3 -9.16 -36.83 -36.61
C GLU A 3 -9.85 -36.76 -35.24
N ALA A 4 -9.39 -37.62 -34.34
CA ALA A 4 -9.92 -37.79 -33.00
C ALA A 4 -9.37 -36.69 -32.08
N LEU A 5 -10.27 -35.97 -31.43
CA LEU A 5 -9.99 -35.03 -30.35
C LEU A 5 -9.51 -35.80 -29.11
N SER A 6 -8.22 -35.69 -28.79
CA SER A 6 -7.68 -36.08 -27.48
C SER A 6 -7.71 -34.87 -26.53
N HIS A 7 -8.59 -34.96 -25.53
CA HIS A 7 -8.69 -34.00 -24.45
C HIS A 7 -7.56 -34.26 -23.45
N GLN A 8 -6.51 -33.43 -23.44
CA GLN A 8 -5.47 -33.46 -22.41
C GLN A 8 -5.96 -32.62 -21.20
N PRO A 9 -5.92 -33.14 -19.97
CA PRO A 9 -6.26 -32.36 -18.78
C PRO A 9 -5.18 -31.30 -18.51
N ALA A 10 -5.62 -30.12 -18.09
CA ALA A 10 -4.73 -29.02 -17.70
C ALA A 10 -3.80 -29.43 -16.55
N PRO A 11 -2.54 -28.96 -16.53
CA PRO A 11 -1.63 -29.24 -15.43
C PRO A 11 -2.13 -28.58 -14.14
N ALA A 12 -2.07 -29.33 -13.03
CA ALA A 12 -2.34 -28.83 -11.69
C ALA A 12 -1.34 -27.71 -11.32
N PRO A 13 -1.75 -26.69 -10.54
CA PRO A 13 -0.84 -25.65 -10.09
C PRO A 13 0.22 -26.26 -9.18
N ALA A 14 1.49 -25.99 -9.50
CA ALA A 14 2.64 -26.44 -8.73
C ALA A 14 2.62 -25.88 -7.30
N GLY A 15 3.13 -26.69 -6.39
CA GLY A 15 3.09 -26.56 -4.93
C GLY A 15 3.42 -25.18 -4.37
N GLY A 16 2.77 -24.88 -3.25
CA GLY A 16 2.97 -23.67 -2.47
C GLY A 16 4.41 -23.47 -2.05
N ALA A 17 4.93 -22.29 -2.38
CA ALA A 17 6.14 -21.78 -1.78
C ALA A 17 5.89 -21.62 -0.27
N GLY A 18 6.76 -22.23 0.55
CA GLY A 18 6.87 -21.84 1.95
C GLY A 18 7.17 -20.34 2.08
N PRO A 19 6.96 -19.73 3.25
CA PRO A 19 7.14 -18.29 3.42
C PRO A 19 8.55 -17.90 2.97
N ALA A 20 8.63 -17.08 1.91
CA ALA A 20 9.88 -16.51 1.46
C ALA A 20 10.48 -15.73 2.64
N ALA A 21 11.69 -16.09 3.06
CA ALA A 21 12.44 -15.30 4.03
C ALA A 21 12.59 -13.87 3.49
N ALA A 22 12.41 -12.85 4.34
CA ALA A 22 12.66 -11.47 3.96
C ALA A 22 14.02 -11.35 3.25
N PRO A 23 14.10 -10.67 2.09
CA PRO A 23 15.37 -10.46 1.41
C PRO A 23 16.33 -9.74 2.37
N ALA A 24 17.53 -10.30 2.53
CA ALA A 24 18.57 -9.70 3.37
C ALA A 24 18.83 -8.25 2.91
N GLY A 25 18.70 -7.29 3.82
CA GLY A 25 18.92 -5.86 3.54
C GLY A 25 17.66 -5.00 3.37
N ASN A 26 16.44 -5.52 3.60
CA ASN A 26 15.20 -4.72 3.59
C ASN A 26 14.58 -4.62 5.00
N PRO A 27 14.77 -3.49 5.73
CA PRO A 27 14.23 -3.31 7.07
C PRO A 27 12.70 -3.33 7.15
N LEU A 28 12.00 -2.92 6.09
CA LEU A 28 10.54 -2.97 6.05
C LEU A 28 10.03 -4.41 5.99
N ALA A 29 10.68 -5.25 5.18
CA ALA A 29 10.33 -6.67 5.09
C ALA A 29 10.48 -7.38 6.46
N ALA A 30 11.56 -7.10 7.20
CA ALA A 30 11.75 -7.65 8.55
C ALA A 30 10.67 -7.20 9.54
N GLN A 31 10.22 -5.95 9.47
CA GLN A 31 9.11 -5.44 10.29
C GLN A 31 7.79 -6.12 9.92
N LEU A 32 7.47 -6.22 8.62
CA LEU A 32 6.25 -6.86 8.13
C LEU A 32 6.22 -8.37 8.42
N ASP A 33 7.36 -9.04 8.42
CA ASP A 33 7.47 -10.44 8.86
C ASP A 33 7.06 -10.61 10.33
N LEU A 34 7.46 -9.69 11.21
CA LEU A 34 7.03 -9.69 12.61
C LEU A 34 5.53 -9.43 12.74
N VAL A 35 4.99 -8.50 11.94
CA VAL A 35 3.54 -8.23 11.88
C VAL A 35 2.78 -9.48 11.39
N ALA A 36 3.24 -10.14 10.34
CA ALA A 36 2.60 -11.35 9.81
C ALA A 36 2.57 -12.46 10.87
N ARG A 37 3.67 -12.71 11.59
CA ARG A 37 3.70 -13.67 12.69
C ARG A 37 2.73 -13.30 13.82
N SER A 38 2.65 -12.01 14.15
CA SER A 38 1.75 -11.48 15.19
C SER A 38 0.26 -11.66 14.82
N ILE A 39 -0.08 -11.45 13.55
CA ILE A 39 -1.43 -11.68 13.02
C ILE A 39 -1.76 -13.18 13.09
N LYS A 40 -0.86 -14.04 12.60
CA LYS A 40 -1.08 -15.50 12.55
C LYS A 40 -1.17 -16.13 13.94
N SER A 41 -0.43 -15.60 14.92
CA SER A 41 -0.53 -16.06 16.32
C SER A 41 -1.81 -15.61 17.02
N GLY A 42 -2.59 -14.72 16.41
CA GLY A 42 -3.89 -14.30 16.93
C GLY A 42 -3.81 -13.32 18.09
N LEU A 43 -2.77 -12.47 18.14
CA LEU A 43 -2.70 -11.38 19.11
C LEU A 43 -3.92 -10.45 18.99
N ALA A 44 -4.32 -9.85 20.11
CA ALA A 44 -5.46 -8.92 20.16
C ALA A 44 -5.19 -7.57 19.47
N THR A 45 -3.93 -7.28 19.13
CA THR A 45 -3.52 -6.04 18.44
C THR A 45 -4.19 -5.95 17.06
N ARG A 46 -4.89 -4.84 16.81
CA ARG A 46 -5.69 -4.61 15.59
C ARG A 46 -5.05 -3.65 14.58
N ALA A 47 -4.01 -2.92 14.99
CA ALA A 47 -3.30 -1.97 14.14
C ALA A 47 -1.79 -2.09 14.38
N TYR A 48 -1.03 -2.08 13.29
CA TYR A 48 0.42 -2.15 13.30
C TYR A 48 0.96 -1.01 12.45
N ALA A 49 2.01 -0.34 12.93
CA ALA A 49 2.72 0.69 12.17
C ALA A 49 4.13 0.20 11.89
N VAL A 50 4.56 0.37 10.65
CA VAL A 50 5.91 0.05 10.15
C VAL A 50 6.35 1.18 9.24
N SER A 51 7.66 1.36 9.06
CA SER A 51 8.18 2.48 8.26
C SER A 51 9.36 2.07 7.38
N LEU A 52 9.41 2.67 6.20
CA LEU A 52 10.56 2.67 5.30
C LEU A 52 10.99 4.13 5.09
N GLY A 53 12.16 4.49 5.59
CA GLY A 53 12.73 5.83 5.44
C GLY A 53 13.52 6.00 4.14
N GLY A 54 14.18 7.15 4.00
CA GLY A 54 15.09 7.44 2.88
C GLY A 54 14.43 8.19 1.70
N PHE A 55 13.12 8.40 1.74
CA PHE A 55 12.40 9.10 0.67
C PHE A 55 12.65 10.60 0.66
N ASP A 56 13.12 11.20 1.76
CA ASP A 56 13.40 12.63 1.88
C ASP A 56 14.72 13.03 1.17
N THR A 57 14.69 12.93 -0.15
CA THR A 57 15.77 13.38 -1.02
C THR A 57 15.43 14.73 -1.65
N HIS A 58 16.45 15.56 -1.90
CA HIS A 58 16.32 16.84 -2.60
C HIS A 58 17.15 16.89 -3.90
N ALA A 59 17.92 15.83 -4.17
CA ALA A 59 18.74 15.63 -5.34
C ALA A 59 18.88 14.11 -5.59
N ASN A 60 19.25 13.71 -6.81
CA ASN A 60 19.34 12.29 -7.22
C ASN A 60 18.06 11.47 -6.92
N GLU A 61 16.92 12.16 -6.82
CA GLU A 61 15.65 11.60 -6.34
C GLU A 61 15.24 10.38 -7.15
N LYS A 62 15.33 10.44 -8.48
CA LYS A 62 14.89 9.35 -9.38
C LYS A 62 15.54 8.01 -9.05
N GLN A 63 16.85 7.99 -8.80
CA GLN A 63 17.57 6.74 -8.52
C GLN A 63 17.18 6.21 -7.14
N VAL A 64 17.33 7.03 -6.09
CA VAL A 64 17.05 6.61 -4.71
C VAL A 64 15.59 6.20 -4.55
N HIS A 65 14.67 6.94 -5.15
CA HIS A 65 13.24 6.65 -5.10
C HIS A 65 12.91 5.32 -5.79
N SER A 66 13.55 5.00 -6.94
CA SER A 66 13.36 3.71 -7.61
C SER A 66 13.85 2.53 -6.75
N GLU A 67 14.98 2.68 -6.06
CA GLU A 67 15.53 1.65 -5.17
C GLU A 67 14.61 1.43 -3.95
N LEU A 68 14.10 2.51 -3.35
CA LEU A 68 13.17 2.44 -2.22
C LEU A 68 11.80 1.86 -2.61
N LEU A 69 11.28 2.19 -3.80
CA LEU A 69 10.05 1.59 -4.31
C LEU A 69 10.23 0.08 -4.56
N GLY A 70 11.41 -0.36 -5.01
CA GLY A 70 11.73 -1.79 -5.11
C GLY A 70 11.74 -2.49 -3.74
N GLN A 71 12.25 -1.81 -2.69
CA GLN A 71 12.18 -2.35 -1.32
C GLN A 71 10.73 -2.41 -0.80
N LEU A 72 9.93 -1.38 -1.07
CA LEU A 72 8.52 -1.35 -0.72
C LEU A 72 7.76 -2.50 -1.40
N ASP A 73 7.93 -2.67 -2.70
CA ASP A 73 7.31 -3.74 -3.50
C ASP A 73 7.66 -5.14 -2.96
N ALA A 74 8.95 -5.42 -2.75
CA ALA A 74 9.40 -6.70 -2.23
C ALA A 74 8.83 -6.99 -0.83
N ALA A 75 8.77 -5.98 0.05
CA ALA A 75 8.26 -6.13 1.41
C ALA A 75 6.74 -6.36 1.44
N LEU A 76 5.97 -5.61 0.63
CA LEU A 76 4.52 -5.78 0.52
C LEU A 76 4.14 -7.11 -0.12
N THR A 77 4.87 -7.53 -1.16
CA THR A 77 4.67 -8.83 -1.82
C THR A 77 4.95 -9.98 -0.86
N GLY A 78 6.05 -9.92 -0.12
CA GLY A 78 6.39 -10.91 0.92
C GLY A 78 5.33 -10.97 2.02
N PHE A 79 4.88 -9.82 2.51
CA PHE A 79 3.83 -9.73 3.52
C PHE A 79 2.49 -10.33 3.06
N ALA A 80 2.03 -9.96 1.87
CA ALA A 80 0.81 -10.51 1.27
C ALA A 80 0.92 -12.02 1.09
N SER A 81 2.06 -12.51 0.62
CA SER A 81 2.33 -13.95 0.45
C SER A 81 2.34 -14.71 1.78
N ALA A 82 2.92 -14.13 2.84
CA ALA A 82 3.00 -14.75 4.17
C ALA A 82 1.63 -14.92 4.86
N LEU A 83 0.69 -14.03 4.53
CA LEU A 83 -0.69 -14.04 5.00
C LEU A 83 -1.64 -14.81 4.07
N ALA A 84 -1.24 -15.10 2.83
CA ALA A 84 -2.04 -15.85 1.89
C ALA A 84 -2.42 -17.24 2.46
N GLY A 85 -3.70 -17.60 2.34
CA GLY A 85 -4.23 -18.86 2.86
C GLY A 85 -4.44 -18.91 4.38
N ASP A 86 -4.00 -17.91 5.14
CA ASP A 86 -4.34 -17.79 6.57
C ASP A 86 -5.72 -17.15 6.73
N ARG A 87 -6.57 -17.72 7.61
CA ARG A 87 -7.92 -17.20 7.86
C ARG A 87 -7.90 -15.76 8.35
N ARG A 88 -6.91 -15.41 9.20
CA ARG A 88 -6.77 -14.05 9.74
C ARG A 88 -6.20 -13.09 8.70
N GLY A 89 -5.43 -13.60 7.73
CA GLY A 89 -4.93 -12.83 6.60
C GLY A 89 -6.05 -12.25 5.72
N GLN A 90 -7.21 -12.90 5.67
CA GLN A 90 -8.38 -12.44 4.88
C GLN A 90 -8.97 -11.11 5.37
N ASP A 91 -8.73 -10.75 6.64
CA ASP A 91 -9.24 -9.52 7.25
C ASP A 91 -8.21 -8.37 7.26
N VAL A 92 -7.03 -8.58 6.67
CA VAL A 92 -5.94 -7.59 6.67
C VAL A 92 -6.14 -6.56 5.56
N VAL A 93 -6.02 -5.29 5.92
CA VAL A 93 -5.93 -4.15 5.00
C VAL A 93 -4.64 -3.40 5.30
N THR A 94 -3.79 -3.27 4.28
CA THR A 94 -2.55 -2.50 4.32
C THR A 94 -2.79 -1.14 3.68
N VAL A 95 -2.46 -0.07 4.40
CA VAL A 95 -2.47 1.30 3.90
C VAL A 95 -1.05 1.81 3.87
N VAL A 96 -0.60 2.27 2.71
CA VAL A 96 0.73 2.86 2.50
C VAL A 96 0.54 4.32 2.13
N TYR A 97 1.14 5.20 2.91
CA TYR A 97 1.08 6.65 2.72
C TYR A 97 2.44 7.27 3.04
N SER A 98 2.60 8.53 2.64
CA SER A 98 3.75 9.37 2.95
C SER A 98 3.29 10.61 3.72
N GLU A 99 4.16 11.16 4.57
CA GLU A 99 3.90 12.41 5.31
C GLU A 99 3.97 13.65 4.41
N PHE A 100 4.62 13.53 3.26
CA PHE A 100 4.76 14.57 2.26
C PHE A 100 4.66 14.00 0.84
N GLY A 101 4.24 14.86 -0.08
CA GLY A 101 4.31 14.64 -1.53
C GLY A 101 5.51 15.32 -2.17
N ARG A 102 5.49 15.43 -3.50
CA ARG A 102 6.54 16.11 -4.27
C ARG A 102 5.94 17.21 -5.13
N ARG A 103 6.68 18.31 -5.27
CA ARG A 103 6.33 19.38 -6.21
C ARG A 103 6.53 18.92 -7.65
N VAL A 104 5.75 19.51 -8.55
CA VAL A 104 5.82 19.18 -9.97
C VAL A 104 7.11 19.70 -10.61
N ALA A 105 7.55 20.91 -10.23
CA ALA A 105 8.75 21.53 -10.78
C ALA A 105 10.02 21.02 -10.08
N ALA A 106 11.09 20.88 -10.86
CA ALA A 106 12.42 20.57 -10.33
C ALA A 106 12.99 21.75 -9.54
N ASN A 107 13.74 21.44 -8.48
CA ASN A 107 14.49 22.42 -7.69
C ASN A 107 15.88 22.69 -8.31
N ALA A 108 16.63 23.62 -7.71
CA ALA A 108 17.96 24.02 -8.20
C ALA A 108 19.01 22.89 -8.17
N SER A 109 18.76 21.80 -7.44
CA SER A 109 19.64 20.65 -7.32
C SER A 109 19.26 19.50 -8.27
N GLY A 110 18.24 19.69 -9.13
CA GLY A 110 17.77 18.67 -10.08
C GLY A 110 16.92 17.56 -9.47
N GLY A 111 16.48 17.71 -8.21
CA GLY A 111 15.42 16.90 -7.59
C GLY A 111 14.12 17.68 -7.50
N THR A 112 13.22 17.30 -6.58
CA THR A 112 12.02 18.08 -6.26
C THR A 112 11.93 18.41 -4.77
N ASP A 113 11.28 19.52 -4.44
CA ASP A 113 10.99 19.89 -3.06
C ASP A 113 9.74 19.15 -2.53
N HIS A 114 9.51 19.24 -1.22
CA HIS A 114 8.32 18.67 -0.58
C HIS A 114 7.06 19.33 -1.12
N GLY A 115 6.02 18.53 -1.29
CA GLY A 115 4.69 18.97 -1.63
C GLY A 115 3.63 18.43 -0.69
N THR A 116 2.38 18.88 -0.88
CA THR A 116 1.30 18.66 0.09
C THR A 116 0.38 17.48 -0.24
N ALA A 117 0.57 16.81 -1.38
CA ALA A 117 -0.28 15.71 -1.82
C ALA A 117 0.54 14.55 -2.42
N ALA A 118 0.15 13.33 -2.07
CA ALA A 118 0.77 12.09 -2.52
C ALA A 118 -0.31 11.01 -2.74
N PRO A 119 -0.05 10.01 -3.60
CA PRO A 119 -0.93 8.85 -3.68
C PRO A 119 -0.91 8.06 -2.36
N VAL A 120 -2.05 7.48 -2.00
CA VAL A 120 -2.18 6.49 -0.93
C VAL A 120 -2.47 5.15 -1.59
N LEU A 121 -1.67 4.13 -1.27
CA LEU A 121 -1.89 2.77 -1.76
C LEU A 121 -2.65 1.99 -0.70
N VAL A 122 -3.69 1.27 -1.10
CA VAL A 122 -4.47 0.41 -0.22
C VAL A 122 -4.57 -0.98 -0.84
N ALA A 123 -4.25 -2.00 -0.06
CA ALA A 123 -4.20 -3.38 -0.53
C ALA A 123 -4.71 -4.34 0.55
N GLY A 124 -5.31 -5.45 0.14
CA GLY A 124 -5.78 -6.50 1.03
C GLY A 124 -6.91 -7.31 0.40
N PRO A 125 -7.24 -8.51 0.92
CA PRO A 125 -8.22 -9.40 0.29
C PRO A 125 -9.63 -8.81 0.17
N ARG A 126 -10.00 -7.90 1.09
CA ARG A 126 -11.31 -7.22 1.10
C ARG A 126 -11.33 -5.89 0.35
N VAL A 127 -10.18 -5.43 -0.16
CA VAL A 127 -10.09 -4.15 -0.86
C VAL A 127 -10.64 -4.32 -2.27
N ARG A 128 -11.65 -3.51 -2.62
CA ARG A 128 -12.11 -3.34 -3.99
C ARG A 128 -11.07 -2.50 -4.74
N GLY A 129 -10.32 -3.14 -5.63
CA GLY A 129 -9.30 -2.46 -6.44
C GLY A 129 -9.91 -1.40 -7.36
N GLY A 130 -9.12 -0.37 -7.66
CA GLY A 130 -9.52 0.73 -8.54
C GLY A 130 -8.80 2.02 -8.20
N PHE A 131 -9.09 3.06 -8.98
CA PHE A 131 -8.65 4.43 -8.71
C PHE A 131 -9.77 5.20 -7.99
N TYR A 132 -9.46 5.75 -6.82
CA TYR A 132 -10.40 6.49 -5.98
C TYR A 132 -9.98 7.95 -5.89
N GLY A 133 -10.89 8.86 -6.23
CA GLY A 133 -10.61 10.30 -6.35
C GLY A 133 -10.57 10.75 -7.81
N ALA A 134 -9.87 11.84 -8.08
CA ALA A 134 -9.63 12.34 -9.43
C ALA A 134 -8.13 12.36 -9.74
N GLU A 135 -7.79 12.22 -11.02
CA GLU A 135 -6.42 12.40 -11.50
C GLU A 135 -5.94 13.82 -11.17
N PRO A 136 -4.73 14.00 -10.61
CA PRO A 136 -4.23 15.31 -10.26
C PRO A 136 -3.98 16.16 -11.51
N ASN A 137 -4.37 17.43 -11.46
CA ASN A 137 -4.05 18.39 -12.51
C ASN A 137 -2.67 19.00 -12.26
N LEU A 138 -1.67 18.59 -13.05
CA LEU A 138 -0.29 19.07 -12.89
C LEU A 138 -0.07 20.52 -13.37
N ALA A 139 -1.08 21.15 -13.98
CA ALA A 139 -1.05 22.54 -14.42
C ALA A 139 -1.80 23.51 -13.48
N ASP A 140 -2.67 23.00 -12.59
CA ASP A 140 -3.37 23.79 -11.57
C ASP A 140 -2.78 23.47 -10.18
N LEU A 141 -1.82 24.30 -9.77
CA LEU A 141 -1.04 24.10 -8.57
C LEU A 141 -1.36 25.17 -7.52
N ASP A 142 -1.22 24.81 -6.26
CA ASP A 142 -1.23 25.74 -5.14
C ASP A 142 0.20 26.08 -4.75
N GLN A 143 0.70 27.23 -5.20
CA GLN A 143 2.09 27.64 -4.93
C GLN A 143 3.16 26.57 -5.28
N GLY A 144 2.89 25.78 -6.33
CA GLY A 144 3.77 24.70 -6.81
C GLY A 144 3.40 23.31 -6.27
N ASP A 145 2.48 23.23 -5.32
CA ASP A 145 1.98 21.98 -4.74
C ASP A 145 0.77 21.46 -5.51
N ILE A 146 0.66 20.14 -5.62
CA ILE A 146 -0.51 19.48 -6.22
C ILE A 146 -1.72 19.72 -5.31
N ARG A 147 -2.82 20.22 -5.88
CA ARG A 147 -4.11 20.28 -5.19
C ARG A 147 -4.62 18.86 -4.97
N PHE A 148 -4.84 18.48 -3.72
CA PHE A 148 -5.36 17.16 -3.39
C PHE A 148 -6.78 16.98 -3.96
N THR A 149 -7.07 15.80 -4.49
CA THR A 149 -8.41 15.46 -5.01
C THR A 149 -9.23 14.64 -4.01
N THR A 150 -8.55 14.07 -3.01
CA THR A 150 -9.13 13.23 -1.98
C THR A 150 -8.55 13.65 -0.63
N ASP A 151 -9.43 13.93 0.34
CA ASP A 151 -9.01 14.16 1.71
C ASP A 151 -8.54 12.85 2.35
N PHE A 152 -7.32 12.80 2.88
CA PHE A 152 -6.77 11.59 3.50
C PHE A 152 -7.64 11.09 4.66
N ARG A 153 -8.40 11.98 5.32
CA ARG A 153 -9.31 11.62 6.40
C ARG A 153 -10.46 10.75 5.91
N SER A 154 -10.85 10.84 4.65
CA SER A 154 -11.80 9.93 4.02
C SER A 154 -11.23 8.51 3.86
N VAL A 155 -9.92 8.37 3.60
CA VAL A 155 -9.25 7.07 3.59
C VAL A 155 -9.26 6.45 5.00
N TYR A 156 -8.92 7.26 6.01
CA TYR A 156 -8.93 6.81 7.39
C TYR A 156 -10.34 6.48 7.88
N ALA A 157 -11.35 7.26 7.50
CA ALA A 157 -12.75 6.95 7.80
C ALA A 157 -13.15 5.58 7.24
N THR A 158 -12.81 5.28 5.97
CA THR A 158 -13.06 3.97 5.37
C THR A 158 -12.44 2.84 6.18
N VAL A 159 -11.18 2.98 6.61
CA VAL A 159 -10.47 1.90 7.32
C VAL A 159 -10.96 1.75 8.77
N LEU A 160 -11.19 2.87 9.47
CA LEU A 160 -11.72 2.86 10.84
C LEU A 160 -13.08 2.17 10.90
N GLU A 161 -13.97 2.47 9.95
CA GLU A 161 -15.32 1.90 9.92
C GLU A 161 -15.33 0.49 9.32
N GLY A 162 -14.67 0.29 8.17
CA GLY A 162 -14.71 -0.96 7.40
C GLY A 162 -13.83 -2.09 7.95
N VAL A 163 -12.78 -1.76 8.71
CA VAL A 163 -11.87 -2.75 9.31
C VAL A 163 -12.03 -2.81 10.82
N LEU A 164 -11.96 -1.66 11.51
CA LEU A 164 -11.94 -1.64 12.98
C LEU A 164 -13.33 -1.59 13.62
N GLY A 165 -14.36 -1.25 12.84
CA GLY A 165 -15.73 -1.07 13.33
C GLY A 165 -15.88 0.09 14.31
N VAL A 166 -15.06 1.13 14.18
CA VAL A 166 -15.05 2.31 15.06
C VAL A 166 -15.67 3.51 14.34
N ASP A 167 -16.48 4.31 15.04
CA ASP A 167 -17.02 5.57 14.49
C ASP A 167 -15.88 6.52 14.14
N SER A 168 -15.68 6.77 12.85
CA SER A 168 -14.61 7.64 12.34
C SER A 168 -14.73 9.06 12.89
N LYS A 169 -15.94 9.52 13.23
CA LYS A 169 -16.16 10.84 13.82
C LYS A 169 -15.41 11.02 15.13
N VAL A 170 -15.33 9.98 15.95
CA VAL A 170 -14.65 10.03 17.25
C VAL A 170 -13.14 10.17 17.05
N GLY A 171 -12.58 9.41 16.11
CA GLY A 171 -11.13 9.43 15.83
C GLY A 171 -10.65 10.65 15.06
N LEU A 172 -11.48 11.17 14.14
CA LEU A 172 -11.11 12.25 13.21
C LEU A 172 -11.66 13.63 13.63
N GLY A 173 -12.49 13.70 14.68
CA GLY A 173 -13.12 14.93 15.16
C GLY A 173 -14.27 15.45 14.29
N ALA A 174 -14.47 14.91 13.09
CA ALA A 174 -15.55 15.23 12.17
C ALA A 174 -15.91 14.03 11.29
N ARG A 175 -17.04 14.10 10.59
CA ARG A 175 -17.42 13.07 9.61
C ARG A 175 -16.76 13.37 8.27
N PHE A 176 -16.11 12.35 7.71
CA PHE A 176 -15.58 12.34 6.35
C PHE A 176 -16.24 11.19 5.60
N ALA A 177 -16.66 11.43 4.36
CA ALA A 177 -17.34 10.41 3.58
C ALA A 177 -16.37 9.27 3.25
N PRO A 178 -16.67 8.00 3.63
CA PRO A 178 -15.83 6.88 3.27
C PRO A 178 -15.70 6.71 1.75
N LEU A 179 -14.49 6.43 1.32
CA LEU A 179 -14.18 5.99 -0.04
C LEU A 179 -14.58 4.51 -0.14
N GLY A 180 -15.50 4.16 -1.03
CA GLY A 180 -16.09 2.82 -1.13
C GLY A 180 -15.13 1.73 -1.65
N PHE A 181 -13.94 1.61 -1.08
CA PHE A 181 -12.95 0.55 -1.36
C PHE A 181 -13.00 -0.62 -0.36
N LEU A 182 -13.77 -0.51 0.74
CA LEU A 182 -14.08 -1.60 1.69
C LEU A 182 -15.57 -1.91 1.72
#